data_AF-U1PT22-F1
#
_entry.id   AF-U1PT22-F1
#
_cell.length_a   1.000
_cell.length_b   1.000
_cell.length_c   1.000
_cell.angle_alpha   90.00
_cell.angle_beta   90.00
_cell.angle_gamma   90.00
#
_symmetry.space_group_name_H-M   'P 1'
#
loop_
_entity.id
_entity.type
_entity.pdbx_description
1 polymer ?
#
loop_
_entity_poly.entity_id
_entity_poly.type
_entity_poly.pdbx_seq_one_letter_code
_entity_poly.pdbx_strand_id
1 'polypeptide(L)'
;MVKTQVNDGYRIAELLASEITGHEGILAPLSVGDADPDVTPTEDGALTYHILHAANDDDVAAVYAHPKHIRVVIETATAAAPAAKAVADTDIRLCSDSPVQSSERPAMIITSGAEIKRFLPVLESLATAIIAENTD
;
A
#
# COMPACT_ATOMS: atom_id res chain seq x y z
N MET A 1 -21.98 -13.61 -17.89
CA MET A 1 -21.91 -13.56 -16.41
C MET A 1 -20.49 -13.86 -16.00
N VAL A 2 -19.69 -12.85 -15.63
CA VAL A 2 -18.38 -13.05 -15.01
C VAL A 2 -18.42 -12.22 -13.73
N LYS A 3 -18.27 -12.90 -12.58
CA LYS A 3 -17.96 -12.22 -11.33
C LYS A 3 -16.46 -11.94 -11.37
N THR A 4 -16.02 -10.86 -12.02
CA THR A 4 -14.63 -10.37 -11.85
C THR A 4 -14.54 -9.68 -10.49
N GLN A 5 -14.82 -10.42 -9.42
CA GLN A 5 -14.33 -10.00 -8.13
C GLN A 5 -12.84 -10.39 -8.15
N VAL A 6 -12.00 -9.39 -8.36
CA VAL A 6 -10.55 -9.55 -8.27
C VAL A 6 -10.23 -9.86 -6.81
N ASN A 7 -10.24 -11.15 -6.46
CA ASN A 7 -9.82 -11.71 -5.19
C ASN A 7 -8.50 -12.48 -5.38
N ASP A 8 -7.70 -12.04 -6.34
CA ASP A 8 -6.36 -12.54 -6.63
C ASP A 8 -5.41 -11.45 -6.15
N GLY A 9 -4.61 -11.74 -5.11
CA GLY A 9 -3.76 -10.72 -4.50
C GLY A 9 -2.70 -10.17 -5.44
N TYR A 10 -2.19 -10.95 -6.40
CA TYR A 10 -1.28 -10.40 -7.41
C TYR A 10 -2.01 -9.36 -8.27
N ARG A 11 -3.22 -9.71 -8.73
CA ARG A 11 -4.02 -8.78 -9.54
C ARG A 11 -4.46 -7.54 -8.76
N ILE A 12 -4.70 -7.65 -7.45
CA ILE A 12 -4.95 -6.50 -6.56
C ILE A 12 -3.69 -5.65 -6.45
N ALA A 13 -2.50 -6.25 -6.30
CA ALA A 13 -1.22 -5.53 -6.24
C ALA A 13 -0.96 -4.72 -7.53
N GLU A 14 -1.20 -5.31 -8.70
CA GLU A 14 -1.07 -4.63 -10.00
C GLU A 14 -2.02 -3.44 -10.15
N LEU A 15 -3.27 -3.60 -9.69
CA LEU A 15 -4.23 -2.50 -9.70
C LEU A 15 -3.76 -1.36 -8.80
N LEU A 16 -3.24 -1.66 -7.59
CA LEU A 16 -2.71 -0.65 -6.69
C LEU A 16 -1.49 0.06 -7.29
N ALA A 17 -0.57 -0.69 -7.91
CA ALA A 17 0.58 -0.11 -8.58
C ALA A 17 0.14 0.84 -9.70
N SER A 18 -0.86 0.46 -10.48
CA SER A 18 -1.41 1.28 -11.56
C SER A 18 -2.04 2.58 -11.04
N GLU A 19 -2.66 2.56 -9.86
CA GLU A 19 -3.15 3.80 -9.23
C GLU A 19 -1.99 4.71 -8.81
N ILE A 20 -0.90 4.17 -8.27
CA ILE A 20 0.25 4.99 -7.86
C ILE A 20 0.94 5.60 -9.09
N THR A 21 1.22 4.79 -10.12
CA THR A 21 1.95 5.25 -11.32
C THR A 21 1.08 6.05 -12.28
N GLY A 22 -0.24 5.85 -12.28
CA GLY A 22 -1.18 6.46 -13.22
C GLY A 22 -1.84 7.74 -12.70
N HIS A 23 -1.64 8.10 -11.43
CA HIS A 23 -2.34 9.23 -10.81
C HIS A 23 -1.41 10.44 -10.68
N GLU A 24 -1.62 11.41 -11.57
CA GLU A 24 -0.95 12.70 -11.49
C GLU A 24 -1.60 13.59 -10.40
N GLY A 25 -0.83 14.46 -9.75
CA GLY A 25 -1.33 15.37 -8.72
C GLY A 25 -0.84 15.02 -7.31
N ILE A 26 -1.75 14.79 -6.36
CA ILE A 26 -1.39 14.59 -4.95
C ILE A 26 -0.56 13.33 -4.71
N LEU A 27 -0.65 12.32 -5.58
CA LEU A 27 0.18 11.10 -5.52
C LEU A 27 1.51 11.21 -6.27
N ALA A 28 1.79 12.33 -6.96
CA ALA A 28 3.06 12.55 -7.67
C ALA A 28 4.33 12.36 -6.82
N PRO A 29 4.33 12.61 -5.50
CA PRO A 29 5.50 12.32 -4.66
C PRO A 29 5.76 10.82 -4.43
N LEU A 30 4.83 9.94 -4.79
CA LEU A 30 4.95 8.49 -4.63
C LEU A 30 5.31 7.84 -5.97
N SER A 31 6.10 6.78 -5.90
CA SER A 31 6.48 5.95 -7.05
C SER A 31 6.51 4.48 -6.67
N VAL A 32 6.58 3.60 -7.66
CA VAL A 32 6.72 2.15 -7.46
C VAL A 32 8.15 1.75 -7.81
N GLY A 33 8.85 1.11 -6.88
CA GLY A 33 10.20 0.60 -7.04
C GLY A 33 10.30 -0.90 -6.74
N ASP A 34 11.38 -1.52 -7.19
CA ASP A 34 11.70 -2.93 -6.95
C ASP A 34 10.56 -3.90 -7.27
N ALA A 35 9.80 -3.61 -8.32
CA ALA A 35 8.68 -4.44 -8.72
C ALA A 35 9.13 -5.76 -9.35
N ASP A 36 8.63 -6.86 -8.79
CA ASP A 36 8.77 -8.20 -9.36
C ASP A 36 7.47 -8.60 -10.09
N PRO A 37 7.44 -8.57 -11.44
CA PRO A 37 6.26 -8.94 -12.21
C PRO A 37 5.99 -10.45 -12.26
N ASP A 38 6.95 -11.27 -11.82
CA ASP A 38 6.85 -12.74 -11.82
C ASP A 38 6.60 -13.30 -10.40
N VAL A 39 6.39 -12.41 -9.41
CA VAL A 39 6.14 -12.79 -8.03
C VAL A 39 4.92 -13.69 -7.90
N THR A 40 5.09 -14.80 -7.19
CA THR A 40 4.00 -15.73 -6.87
C THR A 40 3.48 -15.45 -5.45
N PRO A 41 2.18 -15.10 -5.27
CA PRO A 41 1.62 -14.86 -3.94
C PRO A 41 1.73 -16.07 -3.01
N THR A 42 2.06 -15.83 -1.74
CA THR A 42 2.22 -16.87 -0.70
C THR A 42 1.31 -16.61 0.50
N GLU A 43 1.04 -17.64 1.31
CA GLU A 43 0.22 -17.46 2.52
C GLU A 43 0.86 -16.48 3.52
N ASP A 44 2.19 -16.44 3.59
CA ASP A 44 2.96 -15.49 4.42
C ASP A 44 3.07 -14.08 3.81
N GLY A 45 2.71 -13.95 2.53
CA GLY A 45 2.83 -12.72 1.74
C GLY A 45 4.16 -12.67 0.98
N ALA A 46 4.07 -12.57 -0.34
CA ALA A 46 5.24 -12.38 -1.20
C ALA A 46 5.43 -10.89 -1.48
N LEU A 47 6.62 -10.35 -1.24
CA LEU A 47 6.93 -8.95 -1.55
C LEU A 47 6.79 -8.72 -3.07
N THR A 48 5.93 -7.79 -3.46
CA THR A 48 5.69 -7.49 -4.88
C THR A 48 6.48 -6.28 -5.34
N TYR A 49 6.48 -5.22 -4.55
CA TYR A 49 7.15 -3.95 -4.84
C TYR A 49 7.18 -3.07 -3.59
N HIS A 50 7.97 -2.02 -3.67
CA HIS A 50 8.03 -0.93 -2.71
C HIS A 50 7.33 0.30 -3.28
N ILE A 51 6.64 1.03 -2.40
CA ILE A 51 6.18 2.39 -2.64
C ILE A 51 7.29 3.30 -2.14
N LEU A 52 7.90 4.04 -3.06
CA LEU A 52 9.04 4.90 -2.80
C LEU A 52 8.63 6.36 -2.84
N HIS A 53 9.38 7.21 -2.14
CA HIS A 53 9.34 8.63 -2.39
C HIS A 53 10.05 8.95 -3.71
N ALA A 54 9.32 9.51 -4.67
CA ALA A 54 9.81 9.78 -6.02
C ALA A 54 11.02 10.75 -6.12
N ALA A 55 11.34 11.53 -5.08
CA ALA A 55 12.44 12.50 -5.12
C ALA A 55 13.79 11.94 -4.64
N ASN A 56 13.76 10.93 -3.76
CA ASN A 56 14.95 10.41 -3.09
C ASN A 56 15.00 8.88 -3.01
N ASP A 57 13.99 8.19 -3.57
CA ASP A 57 13.84 6.74 -3.59
C ASP A 57 13.75 6.07 -2.20
N ASP A 58 13.36 6.82 -1.16
CA ASP A 58 13.18 6.27 0.19
C ASP A 58 11.94 5.38 0.30
N ASP A 59 12.05 4.29 1.07
CA ASP A 59 10.96 3.35 1.35
C ASP A 59 9.85 3.98 2.19
N VAL A 60 8.69 4.19 1.57
CA VAL A 60 7.49 4.69 2.24
C VAL A 60 6.64 3.54 2.75
N ALA A 61 6.42 2.53 1.90
CA ALA A 61 5.59 1.37 2.22
C ALA A 61 5.99 0.16 1.36
N ALA A 62 5.76 -1.04 1.88
CA ALA A 62 5.97 -2.29 1.14
C ALA A 62 4.63 -2.99 0.88
N VAL A 63 4.48 -3.57 -0.32
CA VAL A 63 3.28 -4.30 -0.71
C VAL A 63 3.58 -5.79 -0.81
N TYR A 64 2.80 -6.60 -0.08
CA TYR A 64 2.91 -8.05 -0.04
C TYR A 64 1.66 -8.68 -0.62
N ALA A 65 1.80 -9.57 -1.60
CA ALA A 65 0.69 -10.33 -2.16
C ALA A 65 0.48 -11.65 -1.44
N HIS A 66 -0.74 -11.83 -0.93
CA HIS A 66 -1.27 -13.12 -0.51
C HIS A 66 -2.21 -13.67 -1.59
N PRO A 67 -2.58 -14.96 -1.59
CA PRO A 67 -3.46 -15.51 -2.63
C PRO A 67 -4.78 -14.77 -2.84
N LYS A 68 -5.31 -14.10 -1.80
CA LYS A 68 -6.65 -13.47 -1.82
C LYS A 68 -6.70 -11.97 -1.53
N HIS A 69 -5.57 -11.39 -1.17
CA HIS A 69 -5.50 -10.00 -0.72
C HIS A 69 -4.06 -9.52 -0.83
N ILE A 70 -3.86 -8.22 -0.69
CA ILE A 70 -2.55 -7.65 -0.43
C ILE A 70 -2.49 -7.12 0.99
N ARG A 71 -1.29 -7.11 1.55
CA ARG A 71 -0.94 -6.42 2.78
C ARG A 71 -0.02 -5.27 2.43
N VAL A 72 -0.42 -4.06 2.77
CA VAL A 72 0.41 -2.85 2.64
C VAL A 72 0.97 -2.51 4.01
N VAL A 73 2.29 -2.43 4.14
CA VAL A 73 2.99 -2.11 5.40
C VAL A 73 3.64 -0.75 5.25
N ILE A 74 3.38 0.18 6.17
CA ILE A 74 4.03 1.50 6.14
C ILE A 74 5.42 1.39 6.77
N GLU A 75 6.46 1.68 6.01
CA GLU A 75 7.85 1.53 6.45
C GLU A 75 8.37 2.80 7.15
N THR A 76 7.85 3.98 6.78
CA THR A 76 8.25 5.26 7.39
C THR A 76 7.48 5.60 8.67
N ALA A 77 8.20 6.05 9.70
CA ALA A 77 7.63 6.40 11.01
C ALA A 77 6.78 7.69 10.96
N THR A 78 7.15 8.65 10.12
CA THR A 78 6.47 9.95 9.98
C THR A 78 5.09 9.81 9.35
N ALA A 79 4.95 8.88 8.39
CA ALA A 79 3.69 8.64 7.71
C ALA A 79 2.82 7.56 8.39
N ALA A 80 3.36 6.81 9.37
CA ALA A 80 2.64 5.75 10.09
C ALA A 80 1.40 6.27 10.83
N ALA A 81 1.52 7.34 11.62
CA ALA A 81 0.39 7.91 12.37
C ALA A 81 -0.68 8.56 11.46
N PRO A 82 -0.32 9.40 10.46
CA PRO A 82 -1.27 9.88 9.46
C PRO A 82 -1.99 8.75 8.71
N ALA A 83 -1.26 7.72 8.27
CA ALA A 83 -1.85 6.59 7.56
C ALA A 83 -2.86 5.82 8.42
N ALA A 84 -2.51 5.51 9.68
CA ALA A 84 -3.42 4.83 10.60
C ALA A 84 -4.71 5.65 10.85
N LYS A 85 -4.59 6.98 10.95
CA LYS A 85 -5.74 7.87 11.09
C LYS A 85 -6.59 7.92 9.82
N ALA A 86 -5.96 7.99 8.64
CA ALA A 86 -6.66 7.99 7.36
C ALA A 86 -7.42 6.67 7.15
N VAL A 87 -6.80 5.53 7.49
CA VAL A 87 -7.46 4.21 7.44
C VAL A 87 -8.66 4.14 8.37
N ALA A 88 -8.58 4.72 9.57
CA ALA A 88 -9.68 4.70 10.53
C ALA A 88 -10.95 5.41 10.01
N ASP A 89 -10.80 6.33 9.05
CA ASP A 89 -11.92 7.00 8.37
C ASP A 89 -12.47 6.18 7.18
N THR A 90 -11.88 5.01 6.90
CA THR A 90 -12.25 4.12 5.79
C THR A 90 -12.73 2.76 6.30
N ASP A 91 -13.44 2.02 5.46
CA ASP A 91 -13.80 0.61 5.71
C ASP A 91 -12.63 -0.39 5.53
N ILE A 92 -11.37 0.07 5.54
CA ILE A 92 -10.19 -0.78 5.33
C ILE A 92 -9.73 -1.41 6.63
N ARG A 93 -9.36 -2.69 6.56
CA ARG A 93 -8.93 -3.45 7.73
C ARG A 93 -7.48 -3.11 8.09
N LEU A 94 -7.29 -2.62 9.32
CA LEU A 94 -5.97 -2.51 9.94
C LEU A 94 -5.58 -3.86 10.55
N CYS A 95 -4.40 -4.36 10.18
CA CYS A 95 -3.81 -5.54 10.77
C CYS A 95 -2.98 -5.10 11.97
N SER A 96 -3.62 -5.02 13.14
CA SER A 96 -2.94 -4.73 14.41
C SER A 96 -2.39 -5.99 15.09
N ASP A 97 -2.74 -7.17 14.58
CA ASP A 97 -2.53 -8.46 15.22
C ASP A 97 -1.97 -9.44 14.17
N SER A 98 -0.64 -9.53 14.07
CA SER A 98 -0.01 -10.70 13.45
C SER A 98 1.22 -11.12 14.26
N PRO A 99 1.25 -12.36 14.78
CA PRO A 99 2.35 -12.86 15.61
C PRO A 99 3.63 -13.19 14.82
N VAL A 100 3.62 -13.09 13.48
CA VAL A 100 4.74 -13.54 12.63
C VAL A 100 5.74 -12.43 12.28
N GLN A 101 5.38 -11.16 12.40
CA GLN A 101 6.35 -10.06 12.35
C GLN A 101 5.91 -8.98 13.31
N SER A 102 6.64 -8.85 14.42
CA SER A 102 6.56 -7.76 15.40
C SER A 102 7.02 -6.43 14.80
N SER A 103 6.47 -6.04 13.66
CA SER A 103 6.65 -4.69 13.17
C SER A 103 5.62 -3.83 13.87
N GLU A 104 6.09 -2.90 14.70
CA GLU A 104 5.32 -1.79 15.30
C GLU A 104 4.74 -0.83 14.24
N ARG A 105 4.65 -1.28 12.99
CA ARG A 105 4.34 -0.53 11.80
C ARG A 105 2.93 -0.88 11.33
N PRO A 106 2.08 0.11 11.03
CA PRO A 106 0.71 -0.13 10.63
C PRO A 106 0.68 -0.89 9.30
N ALA A 107 -0.09 -1.98 9.28
CA ALA A 107 -0.33 -2.79 8.10
C ALA A 107 -1.81 -2.79 7.74
N MET A 108 -2.15 -2.69 6.46
CA MET A 108 -3.53 -2.64 5.97
C MET A 108 -3.78 -3.80 4.99
N ILE A 109 -4.95 -4.42 5.10
CA ILE A 109 -5.36 -5.53 4.22
C ILE A 109 -6.34 -5.02 3.18
N ILE A 110 -6.04 -5.26 1.91
CA ILE A 110 -6.88 -4.89 0.76
C ILE A 110 -7.24 -6.15 -0.01
N THR A 111 -8.54 -6.42 -0.11
CA THR A 111 -9.11 -7.67 -0.64
C THR A 111 -9.75 -7.50 -2.01
N SER A 112 -9.90 -6.28 -2.51
CA SER A 112 -10.52 -6.02 -3.81
C SER A 112 -10.13 -4.67 -4.40
N GLY A 113 -10.34 -4.53 -5.72
CA GLY A 113 -10.15 -3.24 -6.41
C GLY A 113 -11.07 -2.11 -5.92
N ALA A 114 -12.22 -2.43 -5.33
CA ALA A 114 -13.08 -1.42 -4.72
C ALA A 114 -12.45 -0.86 -3.43
N GLU A 115 -11.78 -1.71 -2.65
CA GLU A 115 -11.04 -1.27 -1.47
C GLU A 115 -9.81 -0.43 -1.85
N ILE A 116 -9.18 -0.68 -3.01
CA ILE A 116 -8.12 0.21 -3.54
C ILE A 116 -8.62 1.66 -3.68
N LYS A 117 -9.83 1.86 -4.19
CA LYS A 117 -10.40 3.21 -4.33
C LYS A 117 -10.67 3.86 -2.97
N ARG A 118 -11.01 3.08 -1.96
CA ARG A 118 -11.13 3.54 -0.57
C ARG A 118 -9.78 3.75 0.10
N PHE A 119 -8.71 3.21 -0.48
CA PHE A 119 -7.35 3.34 0.02
C PHE A 119 -6.64 4.60 -0.50
N LEU A 120 -7.15 5.23 -1.56
CA LEU A 120 -6.59 6.47 -2.11
C LEU A 120 -6.40 7.56 -1.04
N PRO A 121 -7.35 7.87 -0.14
CA PRO A 121 -7.14 8.88 0.91
C PRO A 121 -5.96 8.57 1.84
N VAL A 122 -5.62 7.28 2.02
CA VAL A 122 -4.46 6.87 2.80
C VAL A 122 -3.18 7.19 2.03
N LEU A 123 -3.11 6.86 0.74
CA LEU A 123 -1.98 7.23 -0.13
C LEU A 123 -1.78 8.74 -0.21
N GLU A 124 -2.87 9.51 -0.31
CA GLU A 124 -2.85 10.97 -0.30
C GLU A 124 -2.28 11.52 1.02
N SER A 125 -2.67 10.91 2.15
CA SER A 125 -2.12 11.25 3.46
C SER A 125 -0.64 10.90 3.57
N LEU A 126 -0.19 9.79 2.98
CA LEU A 126 1.23 9.42 2.93
C LEU A 126 2.02 10.46 2.12
N ALA A 127 1.54 10.78 0.91
CA ALA A 127 2.17 11.78 0.05
C ALA A 127 2.26 13.16 0.72
N THR A 128 1.21 13.57 1.43
CA THR A 128 1.19 14.82 2.20
C THR A 128 2.22 14.81 3.33
N ALA A 129 2.35 13.70 4.05
CA ALA A 129 3.32 13.56 5.13
C ALA A 129 4.77 13.67 4.61
N ILE A 130 5.07 13.02 3.48
CA ILE A 130 6.39 13.04 2.84
C ILE A 130 6.75 14.45 2.34
N ILE A 131 5.78 15.17 1.77
CA ILE A 131 6.00 16.57 1.36
C ILE A 131 6.34 17.44 2.58
N ALA A 132 5.64 17.23 3.70
CA ALA A 132 5.86 18.00 4.92
C ALA A 132 7.26 17.76 5.51
N GLU A 133 7.79 16.54 5.44
CA GLU A 133 9.15 16.22 5.90
C GLU A 133 10.24 16.97 5.14
N ASN A 134 10.05 17.22 3.85
CA ASN A 134 11.05 17.92 3.01
C ASN A 134 11.00 19.46 3.15
N THR A 135 10.03 19.99 3.90
CA THR A 135 9.86 21.45 4.06
C THR A 135 10.40 21.97 5.41
N ASP A 136 10.82 21.09 6.32
CA ASP A 136 11.45 21.42 7.61
C ASP A 136 12.98 21.59 7.48
#